data_AF-A0A368KKR2-F1
#
_entry.id   AF-A0A368KKR2-F1
#
_cell.length_a   1.000
_cell.length_b   1.000
_cell.length_c   1.000
_cell.angle_alpha   90.00
_cell.angle_beta   90.00
_cell.angle_gamma   90.00
#
_symmetry.space_group_name_H-M   'P 1'
#
loop_
_entity.id
_entity.type
_entity.pdbx_description
1 polymer ?
#
loop_
_entity_poly.entity_id
_entity_poly.type
_entity_poly.pdbx_seq_one_letter_code
_entity_poly.pdbx_strand_id
1 'polypeptide(L)'
;MKNEPNIFSDPPEESESQTSAGSSNRHSELKEAYNLVSDTVVGVNVRKSDNVFQMKFTFVATLIVAIMGAVATGANPSWQLPWYGGALIGGFAGMVLGVFASGIFLMIYRVIRHVHGHHD
;
A
#
# COMPACT_ATOMS: atom_id res chain seq x y z
N MET A 1 21.00 3.35 -82.41
CA MET A 1 21.22 2.86 -81.03
C MET A 1 21.14 4.08 -80.13
N LYS A 2 20.03 4.23 -79.40
CA LYS A 2 19.76 5.36 -78.50
C LYS A 2 19.94 4.85 -77.07
N ASN A 3 20.76 5.56 -76.30
CA ASN A 3 20.94 5.37 -74.86
C ASN A 3 19.68 5.86 -74.13
N GLU A 4 19.09 5.01 -73.28
CA GLU A 4 18.09 5.46 -72.31
C GLU A 4 18.65 5.28 -70.87
N PRO A 5 18.40 6.26 -69.99
CA PRO A 5 19.04 6.37 -68.67
C PRO A 5 18.50 5.38 -67.64
N ASN A 6 19.39 4.92 -66.76
CA ASN A 6 19.11 4.07 -65.59
C ASN A 6 18.00 4.68 -64.70
N ILE A 7 16.81 4.08 -64.73
CA ILE A 7 15.69 4.34 -63.81
C ILE A 7 15.84 3.37 -62.62
N PHE A 8 16.96 3.46 -61.91
CA PHE A 8 17.07 2.97 -60.54
C PHE A 8 17.19 4.19 -59.66
N SER A 9 16.03 4.72 -59.27
CA SER A 9 15.90 5.86 -58.38
C SER A 9 16.30 5.40 -56.98
N ASP A 10 17.56 5.63 -56.62
CA ASP A 10 17.97 5.66 -55.22
C ASP A 10 17.04 6.65 -54.48
N PRO A 11 16.35 6.23 -53.40
CA PRO A 11 15.66 7.19 -52.55
C PRO A 11 16.69 8.09 -51.85
N PRO A 12 16.35 9.37 -51.64
CA PRO A 12 17.31 10.41 -51.30
C PRO A 12 17.92 10.20 -49.92
N GLU A 13 19.24 10.43 -49.82
CA GLU A 13 19.90 10.79 -48.56
C GLU A 13 19.28 12.11 -48.07
N GLU A 14 18.29 12.03 -47.19
CA GLU A 14 17.81 13.17 -46.42
C GLU A 14 18.44 13.17 -45.03
N SER A 15 19.51 13.98 -44.95
CA SER A 15 19.86 14.89 -43.87
C SER A 15 19.85 14.36 -42.43
N GLU A 16 21.06 14.21 -41.91
CA GLU A 16 21.32 14.43 -40.49
C GLU A 16 20.79 15.82 -40.06
N SER A 17 19.79 15.85 -39.18
CA SER A 17 19.48 17.04 -38.36
C SER A 17 19.53 16.63 -36.90
N GLN A 18 20.64 17.00 -36.27
CA GLN A 18 20.92 16.90 -34.84
C GLN A 18 19.86 17.62 -34.00
N THR A 19 19.23 16.92 -33.05
CA THR A 19 18.78 17.36 -31.70
C THR A 19 17.86 16.27 -31.14
N SER A 20 17.99 15.73 -29.93
CA SER A 20 18.51 16.28 -28.70
C SER A 20 18.83 15.12 -27.73
N ALA A 21 19.86 15.34 -26.92
CA ALA A 21 20.21 14.57 -25.74
C ALA A 21 19.14 14.66 -24.62
N GLY A 22 17.87 14.39 -24.93
CA GLY A 22 16.72 14.49 -24.03
C GLY A 22 15.77 13.29 -24.04
N SER A 23 16.16 12.18 -24.68
CA SER A 23 15.35 10.97 -24.81
C SER A 23 15.65 9.91 -23.73
N SER A 24 16.91 9.83 -23.27
CA SER A 24 17.34 8.88 -22.22
C SER A 24 16.62 9.11 -20.89
N ASN A 25 16.56 10.37 -20.42
CA ASN A 25 15.88 10.73 -19.17
C ASN A 25 14.38 10.51 -19.21
N ARG A 26 13.70 10.80 -20.34
CA ARG A 26 12.25 10.54 -20.46
C ARG A 26 11.95 9.05 -20.50
N HIS A 27 12.81 8.23 -21.10
CA HIS A 27 12.64 6.78 -21.10
C HIS A 27 12.89 6.15 -19.72
N SER A 28 13.81 6.69 -18.90
CA SER A 28 14.00 6.28 -17.51
C SER A 28 12.90 6.79 -16.59
N GLU A 29 12.45 8.03 -16.78
CA GLU A 29 11.37 8.67 -16.00
C GLU A 29 10.01 8.01 -16.29
N LEU A 30 9.74 7.65 -17.55
CA LEU A 30 8.58 6.83 -17.92
C LEU A 30 8.69 5.39 -17.40
N LYS A 31 9.91 4.81 -17.35
CA LYS A 31 10.13 3.51 -16.69
C LYS A 31 9.96 3.59 -15.18
N GLU A 32 10.41 4.65 -14.53
CA GLU A 32 10.24 4.89 -13.10
C GLU A 32 8.78 5.16 -12.77
N ALA A 33 8.09 5.98 -13.56
CA ALA A 33 6.65 6.20 -13.42
C ALA A 33 5.85 4.92 -13.70
N TYR A 34 6.23 4.14 -14.71
CA TYR A 34 5.61 2.84 -15.00
C TYR A 34 5.86 1.84 -13.88
N ASN A 35 7.08 1.76 -13.35
CA ASN A 35 7.41 0.89 -12.23
C ASN A 35 6.71 1.35 -10.94
N LEU A 36 6.61 2.66 -10.69
CA LEU A 36 5.87 3.23 -9.56
C LEU A 36 4.38 2.90 -9.69
N VAL A 37 3.77 3.15 -10.84
CA VAL A 37 2.35 2.87 -11.08
C VAL A 37 2.11 1.36 -11.07
N SER A 38 2.97 0.54 -11.67
CA SER A 38 2.91 -0.91 -11.59
C SER A 38 3.03 -1.40 -10.14
N ASP A 39 3.97 -0.86 -9.35
CA ASP A 39 4.15 -1.20 -7.94
C ASP A 39 3.06 -0.62 -7.03
N THR A 40 2.24 0.32 -7.52
CA THR A 40 1.08 0.84 -6.76
C THR A 40 -0.22 0.13 -7.17
N VAL A 41 -0.36 -0.25 -8.43
CA VAL A 41 -1.60 -0.78 -9.04
C VAL A 41 -1.58 -2.30 -9.16
N VAL A 42 -0.44 -2.90 -9.46
CA VAL A 42 -0.24 -4.37 -9.57
C VAL A 42 0.43 -4.91 -8.31
N GLY A 43 1.40 -4.17 -7.79
CA GLY A 43 2.09 -4.46 -6.56
C GLY A 43 1.29 -3.98 -5.36
N VAL A 44 0.29 -4.74 -4.92
CA VAL A 44 0.06 -4.74 -3.48
C VAL A 44 1.31 -5.37 -2.87
N ASN A 45 2.34 -4.56 -2.63
CA ASN A 45 3.46 -4.87 -1.75
C ASN A 45 2.87 -4.92 -0.34
N VAL A 46 2.04 -5.93 -0.11
CA VAL A 46 1.61 -6.32 1.22
C VAL A 46 2.93 -6.68 1.88
N ARG A 47 3.45 -5.81 2.75
CA ARG A 47 4.33 -6.25 3.83
C ARG A 47 3.52 -7.27 4.64
N LYS A 48 3.48 -8.51 4.15
CA LYS A 48 2.58 -9.55 4.64
C LYS A 48 2.85 -9.81 6.12
N SER A 49 4.10 -9.70 6.56
CA SER A 49 4.48 -9.87 7.97
C SER A 49 3.86 -8.81 8.87
N ASP A 50 4.01 -7.53 8.55
CA ASP A 50 3.56 -6.42 9.41
C ASP A 50 2.03 -6.34 9.41
N ASN A 51 1.40 -6.53 8.25
CA ASN A 51 -0.06 -6.48 8.14
C ASN A 51 -0.74 -7.70 8.79
N VAL A 52 -0.11 -8.89 8.77
CA VAL A 52 -0.61 -10.06 9.48
C VAL A 52 -0.52 -9.88 10.99
N PHE A 53 0.56 -9.26 11.50
CA PHE A 53 0.67 -8.96 12.93
C PHE A 53 -0.38 -7.94 13.38
N GLN A 54 -0.54 -6.86 12.61
CA GLN A 54 -1.57 -5.84 12.89
C GLN A 54 -2.98 -6.42 12.83
N MET A 55 -3.27 -7.28 11.84
CA MET A 55 -4.56 -7.97 11.73
C MET A 55 -4.80 -8.88 12.94
N LYS A 56 -3.84 -9.71 13.33
CA LYS A 56 -3.96 -10.61 14.50
C LYS A 56 -4.21 -9.82 15.78
N PHE A 57 -3.43 -8.76 16.02
CA PHE A 57 -3.59 -7.92 17.19
C PHE A 57 -4.95 -7.24 17.22
N THR A 58 -5.35 -6.62 16.12
CA THR A 58 -6.64 -5.94 15.99
C THR A 58 -7.80 -6.93 16.16
N PHE A 59 -7.68 -8.14 15.62
CA PHE A 59 -8.67 -9.19 15.77
C PHE A 59 -8.83 -9.62 17.24
N VAL A 60 -7.72 -9.85 17.96
CA VAL A 60 -7.77 -10.20 19.38
C VAL A 60 -8.35 -9.07 20.22
N ALA A 61 -7.95 -7.82 19.98
CA ALA A 61 -8.49 -6.65 20.68
C ALA A 61 -10.00 -6.51 20.44
N THR A 62 -10.44 -6.66 19.17
CA THR A 62 -11.85 -6.65 18.78
C THR A 62 -12.63 -7.74 19.52
N LEU A 63 -12.10 -8.96 19.55
CA LEU A 63 -12.76 -10.10 20.21
C LEU A 63 -12.94 -9.86 21.71
N ILE A 64 -11.90 -9.38 22.40
CA ILE A 64 -11.94 -9.12 23.84
C ILE A 64 -12.99 -8.05 24.16
N VAL A 65 -12.96 -6.91 23.46
CA VAL A 65 -13.89 -5.81 23.74
C VAL A 65 -15.32 -6.14 23.30
N ALA A 66 -15.50 -6.94 22.24
CA ALA A 66 -16.81 -7.47 21.86
C ALA A 66 -17.41 -8.37 22.95
N ILE A 67 -16.63 -9.30 23.50
CA ILE A 67 -17.07 -10.16 24.61
C ILE A 67 -17.39 -9.31 25.84
N MET A 68 -16.54 -8.34 26.19
CA MET A 68 -16.81 -7.42 27.30
C MET A 68 -18.10 -6.63 27.08
N GLY A 69 -18.36 -6.13 25.87
CA GLY A 69 -19.59 -5.41 25.52
C GLY A 69 -20.84 -6.30 25.62
N ALA A 70 -20.74 -7.56 25.18
CA ALA A 70 -21.82 -8.54 25.30
C ALA A 70 -22.16 -8.83 26.77
N VAL A 71 -21.13 -9.07 27.59
CA VAL A 71 -21.27 -9.33 29.03
C VAL A 71 -21.81 -8.09 29.76
N ALA A 72 -21.26 -6.90 29.48
CA ALA A 72 -21.72 -5.66 30.09
C ALA A 72 -23.19 -5.39 29.79
N THR A 73 -23.65 -5.65 28.57
CA THR A 73 -25.04 -5.43 28.18
C THR A 73 -25.96 -6.52 28.75
N GLY A 74 -25.52 -7.78 28.79
CA GLY A 74 -26.27 -8.87 29.41
C GLY A 74 -26.39 -8.75 30.93
N ALA A 75 -25.39 -8.16 31.60
CA ALA A 75 -25.37 -7.95 33.05
C ALA A 75 -26.07 -6.65 33.50
N ASN A 76 -26.37 -5.72 32.58
CA ASN A 76 -27.03 -4.44 32.88
C ASN A 76 -28.40 -4.34 32.19
N PRO A 77 -29.50 -4.71 32.89
CA PRO A 77 -30.86 -4.63 32.35
C PRO A 77 -31.29 -3.20 31.98
N SER A 78 -30.65 -2.19 32.56
CA SER A 78 -30.96 -0.77 32.35
C SER A 78 -30.71 -0.30 30.91
N TRP A 79 -29.84 -0.99 30.17
CA TRP A 79 -29.45 -0.55 28.83
C TRP A 79 -30.46 -0.93 27.75
N GLN A 80 -31.43 -1.81 28.06
CA GLN A 80 -32.46 -2.31 27.13
C GLN A 80 -31.93 -2.80 25.77
N LEU A 81 -30.61 -3.01 25.66
CA LEU A 81 -29.99 -3.52 24.46
C LEU A 81 -29.91 -5.06 24.55
N PRO A 82 -30.13 -5.76 23.43
CA PRO A 82 -29.83 -7.18 23.37
C PRO A 82 -28.32 -7.42 23.48
N TRP A 83 -27.92 -8.60 23.98
CA TRP A 83 -26.52 -8.98 24.17
C TRP A 83 -25.65 -8.81 22.91
N TYR A 84 -26.21 -9.06 21.72
CA TYR A 84 -25.52 -8.88 20.45
C TYR A 84 -25.30 -7.39 20.10
N GLY A 85 -26.19 -6.50 20.55
CA GLY A 85 -25.99 -5.05 20.40
C GLY A 85 -24.79 -4.57 21.19
N GLY A 86 -24.63 -5.08 22.42
CA GLY A 86 -23.43 -4.92 23.22
C GLY A 86 -22.16 -5.45 22.54
N ALA A 87 -22.25 -6.63 21.94
CA ALA A 87 -21.15 -7.25 21.20
C ALA A 87 -20.71 -6.43 19.98
N LEU A 88 -21.67 -5.85 19.24
CA LEU A 88 -21.39 -5.02 18.06
C LEU A 88 -20.71 -3.71 18.43
N ILE A 89 -21.24 -3.00 19.45
CA ILE A 89 -20.65 -1.75 19.94
C ILE A 89 -19.26 -2.02 20.52
N GLY A 90 -19.13 -3.07 21.33
CA GLY A 90 -17.86 -3.51 21.88
C GLY A 90 -16.87 -3.92 20.80
N GLY A 91 -17.31 -4.64 19.77
CA GLY A 91 -16.47 -5.04 18.64
C GLY A 91 -15.99 -3.85 17.83
N PHE A 92 -16.86 -2.88 17.53
CA PHE A 92 -16.46 -1.66 16.85
C PHE A 92 -15.45 -0.85 17.67
N ALA A 93 -15.71 -0.66 18.96
CA ALA A 93 -14.78 0.02 19.87
C ALA A 93 -13.44 -0.72 19.96
N GLY A 94 -13.47 -2.06 20.04
CA GLY A 94 -12.28 -2.91 20.07
C GLY A 94 -11.49 -2.88 18.77
N MET A 95 -12.16 -2.73 17.62
CA MET A 95 -11.50 -2.56 16.33
C MET A 95 -10.79 -1.21 16.26
N VAL A 96 -11.48 -0.12 16.62
CA VAL A 96 -10.90 1.23 16.68
C VAL A 96 -9.69 1.23 17.61
N LEU A 97 -9.87 0.78 18.86
CA LEU A 97 -8.80 0.70 19.84
C LEU A 97 -7.67 -0.23 19.38
N GLY A 98 -7.98 -1.37 18.77
CA GLY A 98 -7.01 -2.34 18.28
C GLY A 98 -6.12 -1.76 17.17
N VAL A 99 -6.71 -1.05 16.21
CA VAL A 99 -5.97 -0.39 15.11
C VAL A 99 -5.06 0.70 15.67
N PHE A 100 -5.60 1.59 16.52
CA PHE A 100 -4.83 2.70 17.09
C PHE A 100 -3.74 2.20 18.05
N ALA A 101 -4.07 1.29 18.97
CA ALA A 101 -3.11 0.74 19.92
C ALA A 101 -2.00 -0.05 19.21
N SER A 102 -2.32 -0.83 18.19
CA SER A 102 -1.32 -1.55 17.39
C SER A 102 -0.38 -0.58 16.67
N GLY A 103 -0.93 0.46 16.03
CA GLY A 103 -0.15 1.46 15.32
C GLY A 103 0.76 2.27 16.24
N ILE A 104 0.23 2.72 17.39
CA ILE A 104 0.99 3.47 18.40
C ILE A 104 2.08 2.58 19.01
N PHE A 105 1.78 1.31 19.32
CA PHE A 105 2.76 0.38 19.87
C PHE A 105 3.94 0.15 18.92
N LEU A 106 3.68 -0.01 17.62
CA LEU A 106 4.73 -0.15 16.60
C LEU A 106 5.55 1.13 16.43
N MET A 107 4.91 2.31 16.48
CA MET A 107 5.61 3.60 16.47
C MET A 107 6.57 3.71 17.66
N ILE A 108 6.11 3.39 18.87
CA ILE A 108 6.93 3.42 20.09
C ILE A 108 8.05 2.39 20.02
N TYR A 109 7.75 1.14 19.64
CA TYR A 109 8.75 0.09 19.49
C TYR A 109 9.84 0.49 18.50
N ARG A 110 9.46 1.10 17.38
CA ARG A 110 10.40 1.60 16.37
C ARG A 110 11.27 2.72 16.91
N VAL A 111 10.72 3.67 17.66
CA VAL A 111 11.49 4.74 18.30
C VAL A 111 12.48 4.17 19.32
N ILE A 112 12.03 3.23 20.17
CA ILE A 112 12.90 2.58 21.16
C ILE A 112 14.03 1.81 20.48
N ARG A 113 13.73 1.03 19.43
CA ARG A 113 14.74 0.29 18.67
C ARG A 113 15.72 1.23 17.95
N HIS A 114 15.23 2.35 17.42
CA HIS A 114 16.07 3.35 16.74
C HIS A 114 17.01 4.07 17.73
N VAL A 115 16.53 4.39 18.94
CA VAL A 115 17.33 5.02 20.00
C VAL A 115 18.34 4.03 20.61
N HIS A 116 18.03 2.73 20.65
CA HIS A 116 18.94 1.70 21.18
C HIS A 116 20.09 1.32 20.24
N GLY A 117 20.22 1.95 19.07
CA GLY A 117 21.46 1.90 18.29
C GLY A 117 21.85 0.54 17.71
N HIS A 118 20.96 -0.46 17.68
CA HIS A 118 21.20 -1.67 16.88
C HIS A 118 21.01 -1.32 15.40
N HIS A 119 22.09 -0.83 14.80
CA HIS A 119 22.34 -0.90 13.37
C HIS A 119 22.76 -2.34 13.06
N ASP A 120 21.80 -3.15 12.62
CA ASP A 120 22.05 -4.30 11.75
C ASP A 120 21.09 -4.19 10.56
#